data_AF-A0A7T5R9L5-F1
#
_entry.id   AF-A0A7T5R9L5-F1
#
_cell.length_a   1.000
_cell.length_b   1.000
_cell.length_c   1.000
_cell.angle_alpha   90.00
_cell.angle_beta   90.00
_cell.angle_gamma   90.00
#
_symmetry.space_group_name_H-M   'P 1'
#
loop_
_entity.id
_entity.type
_entity.pdbx_description
1 polymer ?
#
loop_
_entity_poly.entity_id
_entity_poly.type
_entity_poly.pdbx_seq_one_letter_code
_entity_poly.pdbx_strand_id
1 'polypeptide(L)'
;MSFTEKIYSKWMKETQLNKYEGIFVEFIVPAAAKLRFESARVLDVGSGEGWFEDFLAGKGITPRLAVGVDASPHAQKNALFVLSDGNSLPFANEAFDIVVSFDTIHLIQNIHELVRVVKPGGFLLISDFCNPETMEGKRARLLKSFAGLKLLKEGVVGDERETDYVALFMKV
;
A
#
# COMPACT_ATOMS: atom_id res chain seq x y z
N MET A 1 5.52 -23.94 2.10
CA MET A 1 6.30 -23.70 0.87
C MET A 1 7.33 -22.66 1.21
N SER A 2 8.62 -23.01 1.24
CA SER A 2 9.68 -22.03 1.52
C SER A 2 9.80 -21.09 0.32
N PHE A 3 9.33 -19.86 0.47
CA PHE A 3 9.72 -18.79 -0.43
C PHE A 3 11.23 -18.63 -0.30
N THR A 4 11.95 -18.99 -1.35
CA THR A 4 13.41 -19.00 -1.36
C THR A 4 13.92 -17.56 -1.25
N GLU A 5 14.83 -17.31 -0.29
CA GLU A 5 15.56 -16.03 -0.08
C GLU A 5 16.25 -15.48 -1.35
N LYS A 6 16.28 -16.24 -2.45
CA LYS A 6 16.86 -15.87 -3.74
C LYS A 6 15.93 -15.10 -4.67
N ILE A 7 14.62 -14.99 -4.38
CA ILE A 7 13.65 -14.27 -5.23
C ILE A 7 13.58 -12.77 -4.91
N TYR A 8 13.93 -12.36 -3.68
CA TYR A 8 14.21 -10.95 -3.34
C TYR A 8 15.55 -10.49 -3.95
N SER A 9 15.63 -10.62 -5.27
CA SER A 9 16.76 -10.19 -6.09
C SER A 9 16.80 -8.67 -6.18
N LYS A 10 17.99 -8.12 -6.47
CA LYS A 10 18.16 -6.70 -6.82
C LYS A 10 17.11 -6.20 -7.82
N TRP A 11 16.76 -7.05 -8.79
CA TRP A 11 15.72 -6.78 -9.78
C TRP A 11 14.34 -6.56 -9.14
N MET A 12 13.90 -7.42 -8.21
CA MET A 12 12.62 -7.25 -7.54
C MET A 12 12.54 -5.92 -6.79
N LYS A 13 13.64 -5.52 -6.12
CA LYS A 13 13.72 -4.20 -5.48
C LYS A 13 13.62 -3.05 -6.47
N GLU A 14 14.34 -3.13 -7.59
CA GLU A 14 14.29 -2.12 -8.65
C GLU A 14 12.88 -2.00 -9.25
N THR A 15 12.21 -3.12 -9.53
CA THR A 15 10.83 -3.13 -10.02
C THR A 15 9.87 -2.47 -9.04
N GLN A 16 9.96 -2.80 -7.75
CA GLN A 16 9.15 -2.16 -6.71
C GLN A 16 9.40 -0.65 -6.62
N LEU A 17 10.66 -0.21 -6.64
CA LEU A 17 11.01 1.20 -6.62
C LEU A 17 10.46 1.96 -7.83
N ASN A 18 10.45 1.36 -9.03
CA ASN A 18 9.84 1.96 -10.22
C ASN A 18 8.33 2.16 -10.03
N LYS A 19 7.63 1.17 -9.46
CA LYS A 19 6.20 1.28 -9.17
C LYS A 19 5.93 2.32 -8.09
N TYR A 20 6.75 2.39 -7.04
CA TYR A 20 6.65 3.43 -6.02
C TYR A 20 6.88 4.83 -6.59
N GLU A 21 7.79 5.00 -7.55
CA GLU A 21 7.98 6.29 -8.24
C GLU A 21 6.71 6.69 -9.00
N GLY A 22 6.10 5.76 -9.74
CA GLY A 22 4.81 6.01 -10.42
C GLY A 22 3.70 6.37 -9.44
N ILE A 23 3.53 5.60 -8.36
CA ILE A 23 2.55 5.90 -7.30
C ILE A 23 2.83 7.27 -6.69
N PHE A 24 4.11 7.58 -6.44
CA PHE A 24 4.52 8.83 -5.84
C PHE A 24 4.16 10.02 -6.72
N VAL A 25 4.58 10.01 -7.98
CA VAL A 25 4.38 11.11 -8.93
C VAL A 25 2.90 11.25 -9.31
N GLU A 26 2.19 10.14 -9.52
CA GLU A 26 0.82 10.20 -10.05
C GLU A 26 -0.27 10.28 -8.98
N PHE A 27 -0.03 9.76 -7.78
CA PHE A 27 -1.04 9.70 -6.73
C PHE A 27 -0.67 10.54 -5.51
N ILE A 28 0.54 10.36 -4.97
CA ILE A 28 0.95 11.02 -3.72
C ILE A 28 1.19 12.51 -3.92
N VAL A 29 1.98 12.92 -4.92
CA VAL A 29 2.29 14.33 -5.18
C VAL A 29 1.02 15.15 -5.48
N PRO A 30 0.11 14.73 -6.37
CA PRO A 30 -1.11 15.49 -6.66
C PRO A 30 -2.08 15.54 -5.48
N ALA A 31 -2.04 14.55 -4.59
CA ALA A 31 -2.87 14.49 -3.40
C ALA A 31 -2.16 14.96 -2.12
N ALA A 32 -0.93 15.51 -2.21
CA ALA A 32 -0.09 15.79 -1.05
C ALA A 32 -0.77 16.71 -0.01
N ALA A 33 -1.51 17.72 -0.47
CA ALA A 33 -2.26 18.63 0.40
C ALA A 33 -3.38 17.93 1.21
N LYS A 34 -3.92 16.81 0.71
CA LYS A 34 -4.94 16.00 1.39
C LYS A 34 -4.30 14.93 2.27
N LEU A 35 -3.33 14.19 1.72
CA LEU A 35 -2.68 13.07 2.42
C LEU A 35 -1.85 13.57 3.60
N ARG A 36 -1.13 14.68 3.45
CA ARG A 36 -0.32 15.32 4.51
C ARG A 36 0.54 14.31 5.28
N PHE A 37 1.27 13.47 4.55
CA PHE A 37 2.08 12.35 5.08
C PHE A 37 2.86 12.71 6.35
N GLU A 38 3.60 13.82 6.34
CA GLU A 38 4.38 14.35 7.49
C GLU A 38 3.60 14.46 8.82
N SER A 39 2.29 14.68 8.73
CA SER A 39 1.41 14.76 9.91
C SER A 39 0.55 13.52 10.14
N ALA A 40 0.57 12.58 9.19
CA ALA A 40 -0.31 11.41 9.16
C ALA A 40 0.30 10.22 9.91
N ARG A 41 -0.58 9.41 10.51
CA ARG A 41 -0.27 8.04 10.92
C ARG A 41 -0.57 7.12 9.75
N VAL A 42 0.45 6.46 9.24
CA VAL A 42 0.41 5.60 8.06
C VAL A 42 0.59 4.15 8.49
N LEU A 43 -0.28 3.28 7.99
CA LEU A 43 -0.12 1.83 8.08
C LEU A 43 0.16 1.26 6.69
N ASP A 44 1.25 0.51 6.56
CA ASP A 44 1.55 -0.30 5.37
C ASP A 44 1.22 -1.77 5.65
N VAL A 45 0.24 -2.31 4.93
CA VAL A 45 -0.21 -3.71 5.08
C VAL A 45 0.40 -4.56 3.96
N GLY A 46 1.26 -5.50 4.35
CA GLY A 46 2.14 -6.22 3.42
C GLY A 46 3.47 -5.52 3.20
N SER A 47 3.96 -4.83 4.23
CA SER A 47 5.12 -3.94 4.15
C SER A 47 6.44 -4.65 3.80
N GLY A 48 6.53 -5.98 3.99
CA GLY A 48 7.73 -6.76 3.71
C GLY A 48 8.99 -6.14 4.34
N GLU A 49 10.02 -5.94 3.52
CA GLU A 49 11.31 -5.35 3.90
C GLU A 49 11.26 -3.83 4.21
N GLY A 50 10.08 -3.17 4.10
CA GLY A 50 9.92 -1.73 4.35
C GLY A 50 10.49 -0.84 3.25
N TRP A 51 10.50 -1.32 2.00
CA TRP A 51 11.10 -0.59 0.88
C TRP A 51 10.32 0.69 0.52
N PHE A 52 9.01 0.71 0.75
CA PHE A 52 8.21 1.90 0.50
C PHE A 52 8.55 3.02 1.50
N GLU A 53 8.78 2.68 2.77
CA GLU A 53 9.16 3.65 3.79
C GLU A 53 10.59 4.16 3.59
N ASP A 54 11.51 3.28 3.19
CA ASP A 54 12.85 3.68 2.74
C ASP A 54 12.77 4.64 1.55
N PHE A 55 11.90 4.36 0.59
CA PHE A 55 11.66 5.20 -0.58
C PHE A 55 11.13 6.59 -0.18
N LEU A 56 10.10 6.67 0.68
CA LEU A 56 9.58 7.93 1.17
C LEU A 56 10.63 8.74 1.94
N ALA A 57 11.39 8.09 2.82
CA ALA A 57 12.48 8.72 3.56
C ALA A 57 13.55 9.29 2.61
N GLY A 58 13.88 8.56 1.53
CA GLY A 58 14.78 9.03 0.48
C GLY A 58 14.26 10.26 -0.30
N LYS A 59 12.94 10.46 -0.35
CA LYS A 59 12.29 11.68 -0.88
C LYS A 59 12.20 12.80 0.15
N GLY A 60 12.72 12.60 1.36
CA GLY A 60 12.62 13.57 2.46
C GLY A 60 11.23 13.64 3.09
N ILE A 61 10.42 12.59 2.95
CA ILE A 61 9.08 12.49 3.50
C ILE A 61 9.09 11.47 4.62
N THR A 62 8.81 11.92 5.85
CA THR A 62 8.72 11.06 7.03
C THR A 62 7.34 11.22 7.65
N PRO A 63 6.49 10.18 7.65
CA PRO A 63 5.21 10.28 8.32
C PRO A 63 5.35 10.56 9.81
N ARG A 64 4.32 11.17 10.42
CA ARG A 64 4.29 11.34 11.89
C ARG A 64 4.48 10.01 12.61
N LEU A 65 3.90 8.96 12.05
CA LEU A 65 4.09 7.58 12.46
C LEU A 65 3.94 6.69 11.21
N ALA A 66 4.92 5.86 10.94
CA ALA A 66 4.83 4.77 9.97
C ALA A 66 4.83 3.43 10.71
N VAL A 67 3.86 2.57 10.40
CA VAL A 67 3.77 1.20 10.91
C VAL A 67 3.69 0.25 9.74
N GLY A 68 4.63 -0.67 9.63
CA GLY A 68 4.58 -1.78 8.68
C GLY A 68 4.00 -3.03 9.34
N VAL A 69 3.07 -3.70 8.66
CA VAL A 69 2.56 -5.02 9.02
C VAL A 69 2.91 -6.02 7.95
N ASP A 70 3.38 -7.20 8.36
CA ASP A 70 3.51 -8.37 7.49
C ASP A 70 3.29 -9.66 8.28
N ALA A 71 2.86 -10.73 7.61
CA ALA A 71 2.69 -12.05 8.20
C ALA A 71 4.04 -12.80 8.35
N SER A 72 5.09 -12.31 7.69
CA SER A 72 6.46 -12.79 7.81
C SER A 72 7.33 -11.79 8.58
N PRO A 73 8.32 -12.22 9.37
CA PRO A 73 9.17 -11.31 10.12
C PRO A 73 10.16 -10.59 9.20
N HIS A 74 10.25 -9.26 9.33
CA HIS A 74 11.19 -8.40 8.60
C HIS A 74 11.87 -7.37 9.52
N ALA A 75 13.01 -6.85 9.09
CA ALA A 75 13.71 -5.77 9.78
C ALA A 75 13.50 -4.46 9.02
N GLN A 76 12.75 -3.53 9.61
CA GLN A 76 12.45 -2.23 9.00
C GLN A 76 13.16 -1.09 9.75
N LYS A 77 13.71 -0.14 9.00
CA LYS A 77 14.47 0.99 9.56
C LYS A 77 13.61 2.24 9.78
N ASN A 78 12.71 2.53 8.85
CA ASN A 78 11.95 3.78 8.79
C ASN A 78 10.48 3.64 9.23
N ALA A 79 10.12 2.48 9.80
CA ALA A 79 8.80 2.19 10.34
C ALA A 79 8.88 1.30 11.58
N LEU A 80 7.83 1.36 12.40
CA LEU A 80 7.62 0.34 13.42
C LEU A 80 7.06 -0.91 12.76
N PHE A 81 7.71 -2.05 12.97
CA PHE A 81 7.26 -3.33 12.40
C PHE A 81 6.36 -4.09 13.37
N VAL A 82 5.26 -4.65 12.87
CA VAL A 82 4.31 -5.49 13.60
C VAL A 82 4.08 -6.78 12.81
N LEU A 83 4.47 -7.92 13.40
CA LEU A 83 4.18 -9.24 12.84
C LEU A 83 2.69 -9.57 13.03
N SER A 84 1.90 -9.55 11.95
CA SER A 84 0.47 -9.85 11.99
C SER A 84 -0.10 -10.20 10.61
N ASP A 85 -1.21 -10.93 10.58
CA ASP A 85 -1.98 -11.18 9.37
C ASP A 85 -2.82 -9.94 8.99
N GLY A 86 -2.78 -9.53 7.71
CA GLY A 86 -3.60 -8.43 7.18
C GLY A 86 -5.11 -8.68 7.25
N ASN A 87 -5.54 -9.93 7.44
CA ASN A 87 -6.94 -10.33 7.66
C ASN A 87 -7.43 -10.11 9.09
N SER A 88 -6.52 -9.81 10.03
CA SER A 88 -6.83 -9.53 11.44
C SER A 88 -5.80 -8.57 12.01
N LEU A 89 -6.03 -7.27 11.82
CA LEU A 89 -5.09 -6.22 12.19
C LEU A 89 -5.21 -5.90 13.69
N PRO A 90 -4.09 -5.88 14.45
CA PRO A 90 -4.08 -5.73 15.91
C PRO A 90 -4.20 -4.25 16.33
N PHE A 91 -5.00 -3.48 15.61
CA PHE A 91 -5.20 -2.06 15.83
C PHE A 91 -6.66 -1.75 16.13
N ALA A 92 -6.86 -0.70 16.92
CA ALA A 92 -8.19 -0.15 17.14
C ALA A 92 -8.82 0.35 15.83
N ASN A 93 -10.14 0.48 15.84
CA ASN A 93 -10.85 1.15 14.76
C ASN A 93 -10.31 2.58 14.62
N GLU A 94 -10.26 3.09 13.38
CA GLU A 94 -9.96 4.50 13.10
C GLU A 94 -8.59 4.96 13.66
N ALA A 95 -7.65 4.03 13.74
CA ALA A 95 -6.30 4.26 14.23
C ALA A 95 -5.39 5.00 13.23
N PHE A 96 -5.66 4.94 11.92
CA PHE A 96 -4.76 5.48 10.89
C PHE A 96 -5.43 6.54 10.02
N ASP A 97 -4.62 7.51 9.59
CA ASP A 97 -5.02 8.57 8.67
C ASP A 97 -4.87 8.09 7.22
N ILE A 98 -3.87 7.25 6.95
CA ILE A 98 -3.61 6.63 5.64
C ILE A 98 -3.33 5.14 5.86
N VAL A 99 -3.94 4.28 5.06
CA VAL A 99 -3.53 2.89 4.88
C VAL A 99 -3.01 2.71 3.46
N VAL A 100 -1.84 2.10 3.33
CA VAL A 100 -1.31 1.65 2.05
C VAL A 100 -1.23 0.13 2.03
N SER A 101 -1.32 -0.46 0.84
CA SER A 101 -1.04 -1.87 0.63
C SER A 101 -0.65 -2.03 -0.83
N PHE A 102 0.63 -2.32 -1.06
CA PHE A 102 1.18 -2.48 -2.40
C PHE A 102 1.48 -3.94 -2.66
N ASP A 103 0.99 -4.44 -3.80
CA ASP A 103 1.08 -5.84 -4.24
C ASP A 103 0.61 -6.92 -3.27
N THR A 104 0.02 -6.56 -2.14
CA THR A 104 -0.38 -7.52 -1.10
C THR A 104 -1.88 -7.73 -1.06
N ILE A 105 -2.68 -6.79 -1.59
CA ILE A 105 -4.13 -6.80 -1.42
C ILE A 105 -4.82 -8.08 -1.89
N HIS A 106 -4.28 -8.75 -2.90
CA HIS A 106 -4.84 -10.00 -3.43
C HIS A 106 -4.70 -11.19 -2.47
N LEU A 107 -3.87 -11.08 -1.44
CA LEU A 107 -3.70 -12.06 -0.36
C LEU A 107 -4.65 -11.79 0.82
N ILE A 108 -5.28 -10.61 0.86
CA ILE A 108 -6.15 -10.18 1.95
C ILE A 108 -7.61 -10.47 1.58
N GLN A 109 -8.23 -11.38 2.33
CA GLN A 109 -9.63 -11.77 2.15
C GLN A 109 -10.57 -10.82 2.93
N ASN A 110 -10.18 -10.42 4.13
CA ASN A 110 -10.97 -9.54 4.99
C ASN A 110 -10.59 -8.06 4.79
N ILE A 111 -10.92 -7.52 3.63
CA ILE A 111 -10.71 -6.10 3.28
C ILE A 111 -11.36 -5.11 4.26
N HIS A 112 -12.36 -5.55 5.03
CA HIS A 112 -13.02 -4.71 6.03
C HIS A 112 -12.06 -4.31 7.15
N GLU A 113 -11.02 -5.09 7.42
CA GLU A 113 -9.99 -4.72 8.41
C GLU A 113 -9.26 -3.44 8.00
N LEU A 114 -8.87 -3.32 6.72
CA LEU A 114 -8.20 -2.13 6.20
C LEU A 114 -9.12 -0.91 6.33
N VAL A 115 -10.41 -1.06 5.99
CA VAL A 115 -11.38 0.03 6.12
C VAL A 115 -11.67 0.37 7.59
N ARG A 116 -11.69 -0.63 8.48
CA ARG A 116 -11.99 -0.46 9.90
C ARG A 116 -10.93 0.39 10.60
N VAL A 117 -9.66 0.15 10.30
CA VAL A 117 -8.54 0.86 10.94
C VAL A 117 -8.33 2.28 10.39
N VAL A 118 -8.91 2.61 9.23
CA VAL A 118 -8.86 3.97 8.66
C VAL A 118 -9.91 4.86 9.32
N LYS A 119 -9.56 6.10 9.65
CA LYS A 119 -10.50 7.11 10.15
C LYS A 119 -11.53 7.55 9.11
N PRO A 120 -12.72 8.01 9.51
CA PRO A 120 -13.55 8.86 8.65
C PRO A 120 -12.73 10.05 8.13
N GLY A 121 -12.82 10.31 6.83
CA GLY A 121 -11.99 11.29 6.12
C GLY A 121 -10.56 10.84 5.80
N GLY A 122 -10.15 9.65 6.26
CA GLY A 122 -8.84 9.04 5.98
C GLY A 122 -8.80 8.36 4.60
N PHE A 123 -7.61 7.91 4.21
CA PHE A 123 -7.33 7.44 2.85
C PHE A 123 -6.85 6.00 2.80
N LEU A 124 -7.18 5.32 1.70
CA LEU A 124 -6.58 4.03 1.34
C LEU A 124 -5.93 4.18 -0.04
N LEU A 125 -4.63 3.87 -0.15
CA LEU A 125 -3.89 3.87 -1.41
C LEU A 125 -3.40 2.44 -1.66
N ILE A 126 -4.07 1.76 -2.58
CA ILE A 126 -3.92 0.32 -2.76
C ILE A 126 -3.42 0.04 -4.18
N SER A 127 -2.44 -0.86 -4.32
CA SER A 127 -2.02 -1.41 -5.60
C SER A 127 -2.24 -2.92 -5.66
N ASP A 128 -2.49 -3.42 -6.87
CA ASP A 128 -2.58 -4.84 -7.14
C ASP A 128 -1.88 -5.14 -8.47
N PHE A 129 -0.83 -5.96 -8.40
CA PHE A 129 -0.14 -6.46 -9.57
C PHE A 129 -1.10 -6.97 -10.64
N CYS A 130 -0.85 -6.51 -11.86
CA CYS A 130 -1.60 -6.87 -13.05
C CYS A 130 -0.73 -6.85 -14.32
N ASN A 131 -1.30 -7.36 -15.40
CA ASN A 131 -0.80 -7.22 -16.76
C ASN A 131 -1.98 -6.86 -17.69
N PRO A 132 -1.76 -6.58 -18.99
CA PRO A 132 -2.83 -6.18 -19.90
C PRO A 132 -4.02 -7.14 -19.95
N GLU A 133 -3.80 -8.44 -19.77
CA GLU A 133 -4.86 -9.46 -19.80
C GLU A 133 -5.66 -9.49 -18.49
N THR A 134 -5.03 -9.24 -17.34
CA THR A 134 -5.68 -9.33 -16.02
C THR A 134 -6.18 -8.00 -15.48
N MET A 135 -5.73 -6.87 -16.04
CA MET A 135 -5.94 -5.52 -15.48
C MET A 135 -7.41 -5.21 -15.22
N GLU A 136 -8.30 -5.43 -16.20
CA GLU A 136 -9.73 -5.14 -16.03
C GLU A 136 -10.37 -5.99 -14.92
N GLY A 137 -9.97 -7.26 -14.79
CA GLY A 137 -10.44 -8.13 -13.72
C GLY A 137 -9.97 -7.67 -12.35
N LYS A 138 -8.70 -7.24 -12.24
CA LYS A 138 -8.10 -6.70 -11.01
C LYS A 138 -8.77 -5.40 -10.60
N ARG A 139 -8.96 -4.49 -11.56
CA ARG A 139 -9.71 -3.24 -11.39
C ARG A 139 -11.12 -3.48 -10.89
N ALA A 140 -11.90 -4.32 -11.58
CA ALA A 140 -13.28 -4.61 -11.20
C ALA A 140 -13.37 -5.21 -9.80
N ARG A 141 -12.46 -6.13 -9.45
CA ARG A 141 -12.39 -6.71 -8.10
C ARG A 141 -12.10 -5.65 -7.05
N LEU A 142 -11.07 -4.83 -7.25
CA LEU A 142 -10.65 -3.83 -6.26
C LEU A 142 -11.74 -2.78 -6.02
N LEU A 143 -12.34 -2.26 -7.10
CA LEU A 143 -13.44 -1.29 -6.99
C LEU A 143 -14.66 -1.88 -6.28
N LYS A 144 -14.99 -3.15 -6.54
CA LYS A 144 -16.08 -3.85 -5.84
C LYS A 144 -15.78 -4.02 -4.35
N SER A 145 -14.55 -4.42 -4.01
CA SER A 145 -14.09 -4.58 -2.63
C SER A 145 -14.27 -3.28 -1.82
N PHE A 146 -13.97 -2.14 -2.41
CA PHE A 146 -14.01 -0.84 -1.74
C PHE A 146 -15.20 0.04 -2.14
N ALA A 147 -16.31 -0.55 -2.61
CA ALA A 147 -17.47 0.19 -3.13
C ALA A 147 -18.15 1.13 -2.11
N GLY A 148 -17.93 0.93 -0.81
CA GLY A 148 -18.40 1.82 0.26
C GLY A 148 -17.54 3.06 0.49
N LEU A 149 -16.43 3.20 -0.24
CA LEU A 149 -15.51 4.34 -0.13
C LEU A 149 -15.65 5.25 -1.34
N LYS A 150 -15.25 6.51 -1.18
CA LYS A 150 -15.17 7.45 -2.31
C LYS A 150 -13.87 7.20 -3.08
N LEU A 151 -13.95 6.70 -4.31
CA LEU A 151 -12.82 6.67 -5.23
C LEU A 151 -12.41 8.11 -5.60
N LEU A 152 -11.14 8.45 -5.38
CA LEU A 152 -10.59 9.76 -5.72
C LEU A 152 -9.77 9.73 -7.01
N LYS A 153 -9.01 8.65 -7.21
CA LYS A 153 -8.21 8.43 -8.41
C LYS A 153 -7.96 6.93 -8.60
N GLU A 154 -7.90 6.50 -9.85
CA GLU A 154 -7.38 5.20 -10.25
C GLU A 154 -6.41 5.37 -11.41
N GLY A 155 -5.58 4.36 -11.68
CA GLY A 155 -4.61 4.37 -12.77
C GLY A 155 -3.78 3.10 -12.79
N VAL A 156 -2.82 3.05 -13.72
CA VAL A 156 -1.86 1.96 -13.84
C VAL A 156 -0.46 2.55 -13.75
N VAL A 157 0.40 1.94 -12.95
CA VAL A 157 1.81 2.32 -12.79
C VAL A 157 2.71 1.14 -13.10
N GLY A 158 4.00 1.39 -13.30
CA GLY A 158 5.00 0.37 -13.62
C GLY A 158 5.49 0.47 -15.05
N ASP A 159 6.04 -0.62 -15.59
CA ASP A 159 6.64 -0.68 -16.91
C ASP A 159 6.10 -1.85 -17.74
N GLU A 160 6.61 -2.04 -18.96
CA GLU A 160 6.18 -3.11 -19.87
C GLU A 160 6.31 -4.53 -19.31
N ARG A 161 7.09 -4.73 -18.24
CA ARG A 161 7.35 -6.04 -17.62
C ARG A 161 6.46 -6.28 -16.41
N GLU A 162 6.24 -5.24 -15.59
CA GLU A 162 5.45 -5.35 -14.37
C GLU A 162 4.64 -4.08 -14.12
N THR A 163 3.32 -4.22 -13.99
CA THR A 163 2.41 -3.11 -13.74
C THR A 163 1.48 -3.38 -12.56
N ASP A 164 1.05 -2.32 -11.90
CA ASP A 164 0.00 -2.39 -10.90
C ASP A 164 -1.18 -1.53 -11.30
N TYR A 165 -2.38 -2.06 -11.09
CA TYR A 165 -3.55 -1.22 -10.99
C TYR A 165 -3.58 -0.57 -9.61
N VAL A 166 -3.70 0.75 -9.57
CA VAL A 166 -3.63 1.55 -8.34
C VAL A 166 -4.93 2.32 -8.16
N ALA A 167 -5.46 2.34 -6.95
CA ALA A 167 -6.61 3.13 -6.59
C ALA A 167 -6.42 3.86 -5.25
N LEU A 168 -6.75 5.14 -5.26
CA LEU A 168 -6.81 6.01 -4.10
C LEU A 168 -8.26 6.23 -3.71
N PHE A 169 -8.62 5.78 -2.51
CA PHE A 169 -9.94 5.95 -1.91
C PHE A 169 -9.90 6.88 -0.71
N MET A 170 -11.05 7.44 -0.37
CA MET A 170 -11.30 8.17 0.87
C MET A 170 -12.49 7.55 1.59
N LYS A 171 -12.34 7.30 2.89
CA LYS A 171 -13.43 6.85 3.75
C LYS A 171 -14.33 8.06 4.06
N VAL A 172 -15.60 7.99 3.67
CA VAL A 172 -16.59 9.05 3.88
C VAL A 172 -17.34 8.88 5.20
#